data_AF-H1Z091-F1
#
_entry.id   AF-H1Z091-F1
#
_cell.length_a   1.000
_cell.length_b   1.000
_cell.length_c   1.000
_cell.angle_alpha   90.00
_cell.angle_beta   90.00
_cell.angle_gamma   90.00
#
_symmetry.space_group_name_H-M   'P 1'
#
loop_
_entity.id
_entity.type
_entity.pdbx_description
1 polymer ?
#
loop_
_entity_poly.entity_id
_entity_poly.type
_entity_poly.pdbx_seq_one_letter_code
_entity_poly.pdbx_strand_id
1 'polypeptide(L)'
;MEVLNYRTFEVGKRGIFIAFKNITENMRDLLFIECTPKKDDIREGIVLHEFLNMTDTGYRGRFELHEISSKNKLISLLEDKEYLKSFKGIHLSGHGTNEGGRLGFKLPHGVLHPDEFPRGCFNDKIVGFSACDLGKIDFCRNLLGNTGFKCFIAPQRGVKFMDAAIWFLTLYYLYVGCNKQIWTAYNETNEKFNALVKGAFQYYEP
;
A
#
# COMPACT_ATOMS: atom_id res chain seq x y z
N MET A 1 19.38 -5.12 15.27
CA MET A 1 19.80 -5.60 16.60
C MET A 1 18.56 -5.58 17.47
N GLU A 2 17.99 -6.75 17.78
CA GLU A 2 16.81 -6.85 18.64
C GLU A 2 17.22 -6.67 20.10
N VAL A 3 16.53 -5.81 20.85
CA VAL A 3 16.76 -5.62 22.29
C VAL A 3 15.51 -6.08 23.03
N LEU A 4 15.54 -7.30 23.55
CA LEU A 4 14.50 -7.82 24.44
C LEU A 4 14.78 -7.34 25.87
N ASN A 5 13.86 -6.57 26.43
CA ASN A 5 13.91 -6.21 27.85
C ASN A 5 13.01 -7.15 28.64
N TYR A 6 13.58 -7.83 29.63
CA TYR A 6 12.86 -8.69 30.55
C TYR A 6 12.57 -7.91 31.83
N ARG A 7 11.31 -7.92 32.29
CA ARG A 7 10.96 -7.51 33.66
C ARG A 7 10.52 -8.75 34.42
N THR A 8 11.23 -9.04 35.50
CA THR A 8 10.89 -10.09 36.46
C THR A 8 9.87 -9.54 37.45
N PHE A 9 8.76 -10.26 37.62
CA PHE A 9 7.81 -10.01 38.69
C PHE A 9 7.82 -11.23 39.61
N GLU A 10 8.18 -11.03 40.87
CA GLU A 10 8.05 -12.08 41.89
C GLU A 10 6.61 -12.07 42.42
N VAL A 11 5.87 -13.14 42.12
CA VAL A 11 4.57 -13.41 42.75
C VAL A 11 4.67 -14.78 43.43
N GLY A 12 5.13 -14.79 44.68
CA GLY A 12 5.37 -16.01 45.46
C GLY A 12 6.59 -16.83 44.98
N LYS A 13 6.68 -18.10 45.40
CA LYS A 13 7.84 -19.01 45.15
C LYS A 13 8.03 -19.45 43.69
N ARG A 14 7.30 -18.89 42.72
CA ARG A 14 7.45 -19.17 41.29
C ARG A 14 7.57 -17.84 40.55
N GLY A 15 8.77 -17.51 40.08
CA GLY A 15 8.98 -16.35 39.21
C GLY A 15 8.22 -16.53 37.90
N ILE A 16 7.43 -15.53 37.52
CA ILE A 16 6.78 -15.45 36.21
C ILE A 16 7.65 -14.55 35.34
N PHE A 17 8.08 -15.08 34.19
CA PHE A 17 8.81 -14.32 33.19
C PHE A 17 7.82 -13.76 32.18
N ILE A 18 7.70 -12.44 32.11
CA ILE A 18 6.94 -11.76 31.06
C ILE A 18 7.95 -11.06 30.16
N ALA A 19 8.11 -11.57 28.94
CA ALA A 19 8.91 -10.91 27.91
C ALA A 19 8.08 -9.77 27.32
N PHE A 20 8.55 -8.53 27.48
CA PHE A 20 7.98 -7.39 26.79
C PHE A 20 8.84 -7.12 25.56
N LYS A 21 8.24 -7.24 24.37
CA LYS A 21 8.89 -6.79 23.15
C LYS A 21 8.92 -5.26 23.20
N ASN A 22 10.11 -4.67 23.33
CA ASN A 22 10.28 -3.24 23.10
C ASN A 22 9.90 -2.99 21.64
N ILE A 23 8.82 -2.26 21.45
CA ILE A 23 8.43 -1.76 20.15
C ILE A 23 9.36 -0.58 19.88
N THR A 24 10.49 -0.85 19.22
CA THR A 24 11.17 0.13 18.37
C THR A 24 10.12 0.83 17.52
N GLU A 25 10.16 2.17 17.43
CA GLU A 25 9.25 3.05 16.66
C GLU A 25 8.26 2.27 15.80
N ASN A 26 6.97 2.26 16.21
CA ASN A 26 5.90 1.46 15.60
C ASN A 26 5.88 1.64 14.07
N MET A 27 6.64 0.83 13.35
CA MET A 27 6.64 0.83 11.89
C MET A 27 5.28 0.31 11.45
N ARG A 28 4.48 1.23 10.94
CA ARG A 28 3.11 1.01 10.48
C ARG A 28 3.14 0.19 9.19
N ASP A 29 2.08 -0.55 8.93
CA ASP A 29 2.05 -1.48 7.81
C ASP A 29 1.75 -0.78 6.49
N LEU A 30 0.67 0.01 6.41
CA LEU A 30 0.24 0.64 5.16
C LEU A 30 -0.24 2.08 5.36
N LEU A 31 0.20 2.95 4.44
CA LEU A 31 -0.37 4.26 4.18
C LEU A 31 -1.31 4.17 2.97
N PHE A 32 -2.59 4.47 3.16
CA PHE A 32 -3.57 4.59 2.10
C PHE A 32 -3.69 6.06 1.68
N ILE A 33 -3.62 6.32 0.38
CA ILE A 33 -3.79 7.64 -0.20
C ILE A 33 -4.95 7.55 -1.20
N GLU A 34 -6.10 8.07 -0.80
CA GLU A 34 -7.32 8.11 -1.58
C GLU A 34 -7.35 9.35 -2.46
N CYS A 35 -7.23 9.16 -3.77
CA CYS A 35 -7.27 10.20 -4.80
C CYS A 35 -8.48 10.05 -5.73
N THR A 36 -9.51 9.29 -5.36
CA THR A 36 -10.74 9.18 -6.15
C THR A 36 -11.64 10.41 -5.89
N PRO A 37 -12.25 11.02 -6.94
CA PRO A 37 -13.21 12.09 -6.76
C PRO A 37 -14.39 11.68 -5.85
N LYS A 38 -14.85 12.57 -4.97
CA LYS A 38 -15.99 12.30 -4.05
C LYS A 38 -17.31 11.94 -4.75
N LYS A 39 -17.45 12.30 -6.03
CA LYS A 39 -18.62 11.98 -6.86
C LYS A 39 -18.64 10.52 -7.32
N ASP A 40 -17.50 9.84 -7.23
CA ASP A 40 -17.45 8.41 -7.47
C ASP A 40 -17.96 7.78 -6.17
N ASP A 41 -19.10 7.11 -6.23
CA ASP A 41 -19.85 6.63 -5.04
C ASP A 41 -19.06 5.66 -4.15
N ILE A 42 -17.86 5.26 -4.56
CA ILE A 42 -17.05 4.26 -3.87
C ILE A 42 -15.59 4.73 -3.76
N ARG A 43 -15.04 4.67 -2.53
CA ARG A 43 -13.70 5.13 -2.15
C ARG A 43 -12.87 3.94 -1.66
N GLU A 44 -12.00 3.40 -2.50
CA GLU A 44 -11.34 2.10 -2.30
C GLU A 44 -10.43 2.15 -1.07
N GLY A 45 -9.62 3.20 -0.95
CA GLY A 45 -8.68 3.35 0.15
C GLY A 45 -9.39 3.37 1.50
N ILE A 46 -10.61 3.93 1.57
CA ILE A 46 -11.45 3.90 2.77
C ILE A 46 -11.93 2.47 3.07
N VAL A 47 -12.43 1.75 2.07
CA VAL A 47 -12.90 0.36 2.26
C VAL A 47 -11.75 -0.53 2.76
N LEU A 48 -10.57 -0.41 2.15
CA LEU A 48 -9.38 -1.16 2.55
C LEU A 48 -8.95 -0.81 3.98
N HIS A 49 -8.87 0.50 4.29
CA HIS A 49 -8.49 0.99 5.61
C HIS A 49 -9.43 0.50 6.71
N GLU A 50 -10.75 0.66 6.53
CA GLU A 50 -11.74 0.26 7.53
C GLU A 50 -11.74 -1.26 7.73
N PHE A 51 -11.73 -2.03 6.64
CA PHE A 51 -11.71 -3.49 6.74
C PHE A 51 -10.47 -4.01 7.48
N LEU A 52 -9.29 -3.51 7.14
CA LEU A 52 -8.05 -3.97 7.77
C LEU A 52 -7.99 -3.59 9.25
N ASN A 53 -8.48 -2.40 9.62
CA ASN A 53 -8.61 -2.00 11.03
C ASN A 53 -9.60 -2.89 11.79
N MET A 54 -10.69 -3.36 11.16
CA MET A 54 -11.62 -4.31 11.78
C MET A 54 -10.98 -5.68 12.02
N THR A 55 -10.07 -6.12 11.15
CA THR A 55 -9.35 -7.39 11.32
C THR A 55 -8.19 -7.31 12.30
N ASP A 56 -7.78 -6.10 12.73
CA ASP A 56 -6.67 -5.92 13.64
C ASP A 56 -7.09 -6.16 15.10
N THR A 57 -6.57 -7.24 15.67
CA THR A 57 -6.87 -7.65 17.05
C THR A 57 -5.82 -7.16 18.06
N GLY A 58 -4.79 -6.43 17.62
CA GLY A 58 -3.58 -6.21 18.42
C GLY A 58 -3.15 -4.75 18.65
N TYR A 59 -3.17 -3.87 17.65
CA TYR A 59 -2.54 -2.54 17.74
C TYR A 59 -3.20 -1.46 16.87
N ARG A 60 -3.96 -0.56 17.49
CA ARG A 60 -4.47 0.66 16.82
C ARG A 60 -3.31 1.47 16.21
N GLY A 61 -3.46 1.89 14.95
CA GLY A 61 -2.51 2.76 14.25
C GLY A 61 -1.55 2.08 13.27
N ARG A 62 -1.78 0.81 12.92
CA ARG A 62 -1.02 0.10 11.85
C ARG A 62 -1.30 0.64 10.45
N PHE A 63 -2.44 1.28 10.28
CA PHE A 63 -2.93 1.80 9.00
C PHE A 63 -3.20 3.30 9.14
N GLU A 64 -2.92 4.06 8.10
CA GLU A 64 -3.29 5.47 8.00
C GLU A 64 -3.93 5.76 6.64
N LEU A 65 -4.84 6.71 6.60
CA LEU A 65 -5.54 7.12 5.38
C LEU A 65 -5.45 8.64 5.21
N HIS A 66 -5.09 9.06 3.99
CA HIS A 66 -5.19 10.46 3.54
C HIS A 66 -6.10 10.56 2.33
N GLU A 67 -7.08 11.46 2.36
CA GLU A 67 -7.85 11.85 1.18
C GLU A 67 -7.17 13.06 0.51
N ILE A 68 -6.63 12.88 -0.70
CA ILE A 68 -5.88 13.91 -1.43
C ILE A 68 -6.51 14.18 -2.80
N SER A 69 -6.93 15.41 -3.04
CA SER A 69 -7.55 15.80 -4.30
C SER A 69 -6.64 16.53 -5.28
N SER A 70 -5.45 17.00 -4.86
CA SER A 70 -4.59 17.84 -5.70
C SER A 70 -3.19 17.28 -5.86
N LYS A 71 -2.64 17.46 -7.06
CA LYS A 71 -1.28 17.05 -7.42
C LYS A 71 -0.23 17.57 -6.44
N ASN A 72 -0.27 18.86 -6.11
CA ASN A 72 0.73 19.47 -5.22
C ASN A 72 0.68 18.90 -3.80
N LYS A 73 -0.52 18.60 -3.27
CA LYS A 73 -0.63 17.98 -1.94
C LYS A 73 -0.09 16.55 -1.93
N LEU A 74 -0.32 15.79 -3.00
CA LEU A 74 0.25 14.45 -3.15
C LEU A 74 1.78 14.52 -3.19
N ILE A 75 2.33 15.43 -4.01
CA ILE A 75 3.77 15.65 -4.10
C ILE A 75 4.35 16.01 -2.72
N SER A 76 3.76 17.00 -2.01
CA SER A 76 4.26 17.40 -0.70
C SER A 76 4.22 16.27 0.34
N LEU A 77 3.18 15.42 0.33
CA LEU A 77 3.15 14.24 1.20
C LEU A 77 4.27 13.25 0.84
N LEU A 78 4.50 13.04 -0.46
CA LEU A 78 5.51 12.10 -0.95
C LEU A 78 6.96 12.60 -0.81
N GLU A 79 7.15 13.92 -0.66
CA GLU A 79 8.44 14.55 -0.36
C GLU A 79 8.86 14.38 1.10
N ASP A 80 7.92 14.15 2.02
CA ASP A 80 8.21 13.95 3.45
C ASP A 80 8.74 12.52 3.71
N LYS A 81 10.04 12.36 3.49
CA LYS A 81 10.73 11.07 3.65
C LYS A 81 10.71 10.54 5.09
N GLU A 82 10.74 11.41 6.10
CA GLU A 82 10.71 10.97 7.50
C GLU A 82 9.33 10.42 7.86
N TYR A 83 8.28 11.08 7.39
CA TYR A 83 6.93 10.54 7.52
C TYR A 83 6.79 9.20 6.80
N LEU A 84 7.22 9.10 5.54
CA LEU A 84 7.11 7.85 4.76
C LEU A 84 7.95 6.69 5.31
N LYS A 85 9.06 6.97 6.03
CA LYS A 85 9.85 5.93 6.73
C LYS A 85 9.02 5.15 7.74
N SER A 86 7.97 5.76 8.31
CA SER A 86 7.10 5.13 9.29
C SER A 86 6.20 4.02 8.73
N PHE A 87 6.14 3.82 7.41
CA PHE A 87 5.26 2.85 6.76
C PHE A 87 6.03 1.78 5.97
N LYS A 88 5.60 0.51 6.01
CA LYS A 88 6.20 -0.57 5.19
C LYS A 88 5.74 -0.51 3.74
N GLY A 89 4.49 -0.11 3.51
CA GLY A 89 3.92 0.01 2.18
C GLY A 89 3.03 1.23 2.03
N ILE A 90 2.79 1.60 0.78
CA ILE A 90 1.97 2.74 0.39
C ILE A 90 1.01 2.25 -0.69
N HIS A 91 -0.27 2.56 -0.53
CA HIS A 91 -1.33 2.25 -1.47
C HIS A 91 -1.95 3.54 -1.98
N LEU A 92 -1.98 3.73 -3.31
CA LEU A 92 -2.62 4.86 -3.96
C LEU A 92 -3.87 4.38 -4.70
N SER A 93 -5.02 4.91 -4.28
CA SER A 93 -6.32 4.68 -4.92
C SER A 93 -6.67 5.85 -5.80
N GLY A 94 -7.06 5.59 -7.05
CA GLY A 94 -7.42 6.63 -8.00
C GLY A 94 -7.63 6.09 -9.41
N HIS A 95 -7.53 6.98 -10.40
CA HIS A 95 -7.71 6.61 -11.80
C HIS A 95 -6.38 6.55 -12.54
N GLY A 96 -6.27 5.66 -13.51
CA GLY A 96 -5.23 5.74 -14.52
C GLY A 96 -5.67 6.65 -15.67
N THR A 97 -4.70 7.20 -16.38
CA THR A 97 -4.95 7.85 -17.67
C THR A 97 -3.85 7.51 -18.67
N ASN A 98 -4.19 7.57 -19.96
CA ASN A 98 -3.26 7.45 -21.07
C ASN A 98 -3.52 8.58 -22.09
N GLU A 99 -3.63 9.81 -21.58
CA GLU A 99 -3.84 11.00 -22.39
C GLU A 99 -2.57 11.30 -23.21
N GLY A 100 -2.72 11.42 -24.53
CA GLY A 100 -1.60 11.70 -25.44
C GLY A 100 -0.54 10.60 -25.51
N GLY A 101 -0.88 9.35 -25.14
CA GLY A 101 0.06 8.23 -25.11
C GLY A 101 0.99 8.21 -23.89
N ARG A 102 0.77 9.11 -22.92
CA ARG A 102 1.54 9.17 -21.68
C ARG A 102 0.71 8.65 -20.52
N LEU A 103 1.18 7.55 -19.92
CA LEU A 103 0.55 6.97 -18.74
C LEU A 103 0.71 7.90 -17.52
N GLY A 104 -0.33 7.99 -16.70
CA GLY A 104 -0.32 8.84 -15.52
C GLY A 104 -1.35 8.45 -14.47
N PHE A 105 -1.08 8.80 -13.23
CA PHE A 105 -2.02 8.69 -12.12
C PHE A 105 -2.88 9.95 -12.06
N LYS A 106 -4.17 9.79 -12.29
CA LYS A 106 -5.14 10.88 -12.37
C LYS A 106 -5.73 11.16 -10.99
N LEU A 107 -5.57 12.40 -10.56
CA LEU A 107 -6.18 12.97 -9.37
C LEU A 107 -7.44 13.78 -9.77
N PRO A 108 -8.29 14.18 -8.80
CA PRO A 108 -9.41 15.07 -9.08
C PRO A 108 -8.94 16.41 -9.67
N HIS A 109 -7.77 16.88 -9.24
CA HIS A 109 -7.14 18.11 -9.70
C HIS A 109 -5.70 17.85 -10.18
N GLY A 110 -5.58 17.21 -11.33
CA GLY A 110 -4.32 17.05 -12.07
C GLY A 110 -3.98 15.60 -12.41
N VAL A 111 -2.86 15.43 -13.10
CA VAL A 111 -2.29 14.12 -13.43
C VAL A 111 -0.83 14.13 -12.98
N LEU A 112 -0.39 13.02 -12.40
CA LEU A 112 0.98 12.78 -12.00
C LEU A 112 1.57 11.67 -12.86
N HIS A 113 2.54 12.01 -13.70
CA HIS A 113 3.28 11.07 -14.51
C HIS A 113 4.47 10.49 -13.72
N PRO A 114 5.01 9.32 -14.11
CA PRO A 114 6.07 8.63 -13.34
C PRO A 114 7.28 9.49 -12.96
N ASP A 115 7.71 10.35 -13.86
CA ASP A 115 8.85 11.27 -13.73
C ASP A 115 8.56 12.49 -12.86
N GLU A 116 7.29 12.73 -12.52
CA GLU A 116 6.86 13.84 -11.68
C GLU A 116 6.70 13.46 -10.20
N PHE A 117 6.75 12.16 -9.88
CA PHE A 117 6.81 11.71 -8.49
C PHE A 117 8.13 12.16 -7.83
N PRO A 118 8.15 12.48 -6.53
CA PRO A 118 9.38 12.88 -5.87
C PRO A 118 10.45 11.79 -5.89
N ARG A 119 11.70 12.17 -6.13
CA ARG A 119 12.80 11.23 -6.27
C ARG A 119 13.03 10.41 -4.99
N GLY A 120 13.02 9.09 -5.12
CA GLY A 120 13.24 8.16 -4.01
C GLY A 120 12.09 8.08 -3.01
N CYS A 121 10.89 8.60 -3.30
CA CYS A 121 9.77 8.61 -2.35
C CYS A 121 9.29 7.21 -1.93
N PHE A 122 9.62 6.18 -2.72
CA PHE A 122 9.14 4.82 -2.50
C PHE A 122 10.26 3.83 -2.18
N ASN A 123 11.49 4.30 -1.92
CA ASN A 123 12.62 3.45 -1.56
C ASN A 123 12.26 2.44 -0.43
N ASP A 124 12.58 1.17 -0.67
CA ASP A 124 12.31 0.03 0.21
C ASP A 124 10.83 -0.23 0.55
N LYS A 125 9.88 0.42 -0.15
CA LYS A 125 8.44 0.25 0.08
C LYS A 125 7.82 -0.79 -0.84
N ILE A 126 6.76 -1.44 -0.32
CA ILE A 126 5.77 -2.12 -1.16
C ILE A 126 4.75 -1.08 -1.61
N VAL A 127 4.60 -0.91 -2.92
CA VAL A 127 3.74 0.11 -3.52
C VAL A 127 2.59 -0.55 -4.26
N GLY A 128 1.36 -0.17 -3.92
CA GLY A 128 0.14 -0.61 -4.63
C GLY A 128 -0.54 0.57 -5.29
N PHE A 129 -0.93 0.45 -6.55
CA PHE A 129 -1.78 1.42 -7.23
C PHE A 129 -3.05 0.72 -7.70
N SER A 130 -4.22 1.12 -7.19
CA SER A 130 -5.51 0.72 -7.75
C SER A 130 -5.98 1.69 -8.82
N ALA A 131 -5.16 1.82 -9.86
CA ALA A 131 -5.42 2.67 -11.00
C ALA A 131 -5.13 1.91 -12.29
N CYS A 132 -6.13 1.86 -13.18
CA CYS A 132 -6.08 1.09 -14.42
C CYS A 132 -4.87 1.46 -15.28
N ASP A 133 -4.36 0.50 -16.06
CA ASP A 133 -3.23 0.66 -16.98
C ASP A 133 -1.86 0.98 -16.34
N LEU A 134 -1.78 1.27 -15.04
CA LEU A 134 -0.52 1.64 -14.39
C LEU A 134 0.38 0.44 -14.05
N GLY A 135 -0.12 -0.79 -14.21
CA GLY A 135 0.68 -2.01 -14.19
C GLY A 135 1.42 -2.30 -15.50
N LYS A 136 1.29 -1.45 -16.52
CA LYS A 136 2.04 -1.60 -17.78
C LYS A 136 3.53 -1.36 -17.57
N ILE A 137 4.36 -2.17 -18.23
CA ILE A 137 5.82 -2.18 -18.03
C ILE A 137 6.48 -0.81 -18.21
N ASP A 138 6.00 0.00 -19.16
CA ASP A 138 6.57 1.32 -19.43
C ASP A 138 6.30 2.31 -18.28
N PHE A 139 5.13 2.23 -17.63
CA PHE A 139 4.88 3.02 -16.42
C PHE A 139 5.76 2.54 -15.27
N CYS A 140 5.78 1.22 -15.02
CA CYS A 140 6.55 0.63 -13.92
C CYS A 140 8.05 0.96 -14.00
N ARG A 141 8.67 0.84 -15.18
CA ARG A 141 10.09 1.13 -15.39
C ARG A 141 10.43 2.60 -15.16
N ASN A 142 9.62 3.50 -15.71
CA ASN A 142 9.83 4.94 -15.53
C ASN A 142 9.61 5.36 -14.07
N LEU A 143 8.62 4.75 -13.40
CA LEU A 143 8.36 4.99 -11.99
C LEU A 143 9.55 4.50 -11.16
N LEU A 144 10.02 3.27 -11.38
CA LEU A 144 11.17 2.69 -10.67
C LEU A 144 12.41 3.57 -10.78
N GLY A 145 12.75 3.99 -12.00
CA GLY A 145 13.95 4.80 -12.26
C GLY A 145 13.96 6.14 -11.51
N ASN A 146 12.79 6.65 -11.14
CA ASN A 146 12.64 7.94 -10.46
C ASN A 146 12.41 7.79 -8.93
N THR A 147 11.48 6.92 -8.53
CA THR A 147 10.98 6.85 -7.14
C THR A 147 11.63 5.75 -6.31
N GLY A 148 12.24 4.75 -6.95
CA GLY A 148 12.60 3.49 -6.31
C GLY A 148 11.36 2.71 -5.84
N PHE A 149 11.48 1.43 -5.52
CA PHE A 149 10.55 0.68 -4.68
C PHE A 149 11.10 -0.73 -4.48
N LYS A 150 10.65 -1.41 -3.43
CA LYS A 150 10.94 -2.84 -3.29
C LYS A 150 10.07 -3.66 -4.22
N CYS A 151 8.79 -3.31 -4.31
CA CYS A 151 7.81 -4.03 -5.11
C CYS A 151 6.71 -3.05 -5.53
N PHE A 152 6.21 -3.19 -6.75
CA PHE A 152 5.10 -2.41 -7.29
C PHE A 152 3.99 -3.33 -7.81
N ILE A 153 2.75 -3.05 -7.43
CA ILE A 153 1.57 -3.83 -7.81
C ILE A 153 0.49 -2.90 -8.36
N ALA A 154 0.04 -3.13 -9.58
CA ALA A 154 -1.01 -2.32 -10.20
C ALA A 154 -1.76 -3.06 -11.33
N PRO A 155 -3.01 -2.66 -11.66
CA PRO A 155 -3.71 -3.19 -12.82
C PRO A 155 -3.03 -2.80 -14.14
N GLN A 156 -2.79 -3.77 -15.02
CA GLN A 156 -2.24 -3.52 -16.37
C GLN A 156 -3.29 -3.22 -17.44
N ARG A 157 -4.58 -3.34 -17.08
CA ARG A 157 -5.73 -3.11 -17.95
C ARG A 157 -6.90 -2.58 -17.12
N GLY A 158 -8.01 -2.25 -17.78
CA GLY A 158 -9.26 -1.89 -17.11
C GLY A 158 -9.76 -3.01 -16.19
N VAL A 159 -10.01 -2.67 -14.92
CA VAL A 159 -10.62 -3.55 -13.91
C VAL A 159 -11.79 -2.79 -13.30
N LYS A 160 -12.90 -3.48 -13.02
CA LYS A 160 -14.01 -2.82 -12.31
C LYS A 160 -13.53 -2.47 -10.91
N PHE A 161 -13.95 -1.30 -10.44
CA PHE A 161 -13.60 -0.80 -9.12
C PHE A 161 -13.76 -1.85 -8.00
N MET A 162 -14.93 -2.51 -7.91
CA MET A 162 -15.19 -3.50 -6.87
C MET A 162 -14.26 -4.72 -6.96
N ASP A 163 -13.92 -5.14 -8.17
CA ASP A 163 -12.99 -6.25 -8.37
C ASP A 163 -11.58 -5.86 -7.89
N ALA A 164 -11.15 -4.62 -8.14
CA ALA A 164 -9.86 -4.11 -7.66
C ALA A 164 -9.83 -3.97 -6.13
N ALA A 165 -10.89 -3.42 -5.54
CA ALA A 165 -11.02 -3.29 -4.09
C ALA A 165 -10.93 -4.65 -3.38
N ILE A 166 -11.69 -5.65 -3.85
CA ILE A 166 -11.69 -7.00 -3.24
C ILE A 166 -10.33 -7.69 -3.47
N TRP A 167 -9.70 -7.47 -4.63
CA TRP A 167 -8.37 -8.01 -4.92
C TRP A 167 -7.31 -7.44 -3.97
N PHE A 168 -7.23 -6.12 -3.81
CA PHE A 168 -6.29 -5.49 -2.87
C PHE A 168 -6.60 -5.81 -1.41
N LEU A 169 -7.87 -5.92 -1.04
CA LEU A 169 -8.29 -6.34 0.29
C LEU A 169 -7.77 -7.75 0.60
N THR A 170 -7.91 -8.67 -0.35
CA THR A 170 -7.40 -10.05 -0.22
C THR A 170 -5.87 -10.06 -0.10
N LEU A 171 -5.18 -9.27 -0.94
CA LEU A 171 -3.73 -9.13 -0.89
C LEU A 171 -3.26 -8.63 0.48
N TYR A 172 -3.83 -7.53 0.98
CA TYR A 172 -3.40 -6.93 2.24
C TYR A 172 -3.81 -7.73 3.46
N TYR A 173 -4.96 -8.42 3.41
CA TYR A 173 -5.30 -9.37 4.47
C TYR A 173 -4.29 -10.51 4.56
N LEU A 174 -3.88 -11.10 3.43
CA LEU A 174 -2.86 -12.15 3.42
C LEU A 174 -1.47 -11.62 3.85
N TYR A 175 -1.07 -10.46 3.33
CA TYR A 175 0.22 -9.86 3.64
C TYR A 175 0.31 -9.40 5.11
N VAL A 176 -0.64 -8.58 5.56
CA VAL A 176 -0.59 -7.93 6.87
C VAL A 176 -1.32 -8.72 7.96
N GLY A 177 -2.52 -9.23 7.65
CA GLY A 177 -3.35 -9.97 8.59
C GLY A 177 -2.83 -11.39 8.85
N CYS A 178 -2.38 -12.09 7.80
CA CYS A 178 -1.81 -13.43 7.91
C CYS A 178 -0.27 -13.45 7.94
N ASN A 179 0.38 -12.29 7.93
CA ASN A 179 1.84 -12.13 7.98
C ASN A 179 2.59 -12.94 6.88
N LYS A 180 2.01 -13.03 5.68
CA LYS A 180 2.66 -13.68 4.53
C LYS A 180 3.68 -12.75 3.88
N GLN A 181 4.64 -13.32 3.16
CA GLN A 181 5.48 -12.53 2.25
C GLN A 181 4.62 -11.95 1.12
N ILE A 182 4.95 -10.74 0.65
CA ILE A 182 4.13 -10.02 -0.34
C ILE A 182 3.97 -10.81 -1.66
N TRP A 183 5.03 -11.48 -2.12
CA TRP A 183 5.00 -12.34 -3.31
C TRP A 183 4.02 -13.52 -3.14
N THR A 184 4.06 -14.19 -1.98
CA THR A 184 3.14 -15.28 -1.68
C THR A 184 1.69 -14.78 -1.61
N ALA A 185 1.46 -13.64 -0.95
CA ALA A 185 0.14 -13.01 -0.89
C ALA A 185 -0.38 -12.61 -2.28
N TYR A 186 0.49 -12.12 -3.17
CA TYR A 186 0.14 -11.78 -4.55
C TYR A 186 -0.32 -13.02 -5.34
N ASN A 187 0.46 -14.10 -5.31
CA ASN A 187 0.13 -15.33 -6.04
C ASN A 187 -1.18 -15.95 -5.55
N GLU A 188 -1.33 -16.11 -4.23
CA GLU A 188 -2.56 -16.66 -3.66
C GLU A 188 -3.78 -15.79 -3.95
N THR A 189 -3.63 -14.46 -3.92
CA THR A 189 -4.68 -13.54 -4.34
C THR A 189 -5.06 -13.81 -5.79
N ASN A 190 -4.09 -13.84 -6.71
CA ASN A 190 -4.34 -14.08 -8.13
C ASN A 190 -5.01 -15.42 -8.45
N GLU A 191 -4.76 -16.46 -7.64
CA GLU A 191 -5.37 -17.78 -7.83
C GLU A 191 -6.83 -17.84 -7.41
N LYS A 192 -7.28 -16.95 -6.50
CA LYS A 192 -8.64 -16.94 -5.94
C LYS A 192 -9.70 -16.34 -6.85
N PHE A 193 -9.32 -15.51 -7.83
CA PHE A 193 -10.28 -14.82 -8.68
C PHE A 193 -10.52 -15.51 -10.03
N ASN A 194 -11.70 -15.24 -10.59
CA ASN A 194 -12.09 -15.74 -11.90
C ASN A 194 -11.19 -15.18 -13.03
N ALA A 195 -11.35 -15.71 -14.24
CA ALA A 195 -10.53 -15.36 -15.40
C ALA A 195 -10.54 -13.87 -15.80
N LEU A 196 -11.55 -13.09 -15.38
CA LEU A 196 -11.64 -11.66 -15.71
C LEU A 196 -10.63 -10.83 -14.90
N VAL A 197 -10.49 -11.15 -13.62
CA VAL A 197 -9.58 -10.45 -12.69
C VAL A 197 -8.21 -11.12 -12.65
N LYS A 198 -8.16 -12.45 -12.86
CA LYS A 198 -6.90 -13.20 -12.90
C LYS A 198 -5.96 -12.64 -13.97
N GLY A 199 -4.74 -12.31 -13.54
CA GLY A 199 -3.73 -11.69 -14.40
C GLY A 199 -4.03 -10.24 -14.78
N ALA A 200 -5.05 -9.59 -14.21
CA ALA A 200 -5.29 -8.17 -14.44
C ALA A 200 -4.29 -7.27 -13.69
N PHE A 201 -3.73 -7.77 -12.59
CA PHE A 201 -2.72 -7.08 -11.77
C PHE A 201 -1.33 -7.60 -12.09
N GLN A 202 -0.39 -6.68 -12.26
CA GLN A 202 1.03 -7.00 -12.43
C GLN A 202 1.77 -6.85 -11.11
N TYR A 203 2.72 -7.74 -10.89
CA TYR A 203 3.72 -7.64 -9.83
C TYR A 203 5.05 -7.32 -10.49
N TYR A 204 5.72 -6.27 -10.00
CA TYR A 204 6.99 -5.84 -10.51
C TYR A 204 7.97 -5.64 -9.34
N GLU A 205 9.12 -6.31 -9.42
CA GLU A 205 10.21 -6.25 -8.46
C GLU A 205 11.51 -5.95 -9.23
N PRO A 206 12.36 -5.00 -8.78
CA PRO A 206 13.60 -4.61 -9.45
C PRO A 206 14.66 -5.72 -9.54
#